data_AF-A0A9E6E032-F1
#
_entry.id   AF-A0A9E6E032-F1
#
_cell.length_a   1.000
_cell.length_b   1.000
_cell.length_c   1.000
_cell.angle_alpha   90.00
_cell.angle_beta   90.00
_cell.angle_gamma   90.00
#
_symmetry.space_group_name_H-M   'P 1'
#
loop_
_entity.id
_entity.type
_entity.pdbx_description
1 polymer ?
#
loop_
_entity_poly.entity_id
_entity_poly.type
_entity_poly.pdbx_seq_one_letter_code
_entity_poly.pdbx_strand_id
1 'polypeptide(L)' 'MWQKGYGNVNRATMNGVSKTPLVSEPRCGSNLNKCRPGDIATGYRYLFDFSGQESGKFTVSANSIASPFGYWSDSIYIN' A
#
# COMPACT_ATOMS: atom_id res chain seq x y z
N MET A 1 -0.25 1.91 -3.80
CA MET A 1 0.92 1.21 -3.24
C MET A 1 0.72 -0.30 -3.42
N TRP A 2 1.75 -0.99 -3.90
CA TRP A 2 1.76 -2.44 -4.04
C TRP A 2 2.59 -3.02 -2.90
N GLN A 3 2.01 -3.96 -2.16
CA GLN A 3 2.68 -4.68 -1.10
C GLN A 3 2.77 -6.15 -1.47
N LYS A 4 3.98 -6.71 -1.47
CA LYS A 4 4.20 -8.14 -1.51
C LYS A 4 4.37 -8.67 -0.09
N GLY A 5 3.70 -9.78 0.23
CA GLY A 5 3.63 -10.34 1.57
C GLY A 5 2.53 -9.73 2.43
N TYR A 6 2.49 -10.15 3.68
CA TYR A 6 1.44 -9.83 4.64
C TYR A 6 1.91 -8.76 5.62
N GLY A 7 1.12 -7.70 5.77
CA GLY A 7 1.51 -6.53 6.54
C GLY A 7 0.35 -5.57 6.70
N ASN A 8 0.36 -4.82 7.80
CA ASN A 8 -0.59 -3.76 8.09
C ASN A 8 -0.07 -2.45 7.46
N VAL A 9 -0.79 -1.96 6.45
CA VAL A 9 -0.48 -0.66 5.84
C VAL A 9 -0.83 0.46 6.82
N ASN A 10 0.07 1.43 6.95
CA ASN A 10 -0.15 2.62 7.74
C ASN A 10 -0.88 3.68 6.90
N ARG A 11 -1.20 4.81 7.54
CA ARG A 11 -1.71 5.98 6.83
C ARG A 11 -0.66 6.51 5.87
N ALA A 12 -1.08 6.86 4.66
CA ALA A 12 -0.25 7.63 3.76
C ALA A 12 -0.31 9.12 4.11
N THR A 13 0.74 9.87 3.77
CA THR A 13 0.81 11.31 3.97
C THR A 13 1.22 12.04 2.70
N MET A 14 0.64 13.23 2.50
CA MET A 14 1.00 14.16 1.42
C MET A 14 0.63 15.57 1.86
N ASN A 15 1.56 16.53 1.77
CA ASN A 15 1.35 17.94 2.15
C ASN A 15 0.71 18.14 3.54
N GLY A 16 1.13 17.34 4.52
CA GLY A 16 0.56 17.39 5.88
C GLY A 16 -0.82 16.72 6.04
N VAL A 17 -1.47 16.31 4.94
CA VAL A 17 -2.70 15.51 4.97
C VAL A 17 -2.34 14.05 5.20
N SER A 18 -3.11 13.37 6.07
CA SER A 18 -2.94 11.94 6.37
C SER A 18 -4.21 11.18 6.04
N LYS A 19 -4.10 10.11 5.23
CA LYS A 19 -5.23 9.31 4.74
C LYS A 19 -5.03 7.83 5.02
N THR A 20 -6.10 7.15 5.44
CA THR A 20 -6.18 5.69 5.42
C THR A 20 -6.42 5.20 4.00
N PRO A 21 -6.09 3.94 3.67
CA PRO A 21 -6.42 3.39 2.36
C PRO A 21 -7.95 3.38 2.15
N LEU A 22 -8.39 3.89 1.00
CA LEU A 22 -9.77 3.79 0.54
C LEU A 22 -10.13 2.37 0.12
N VAL A 23 -9.14 1.66 -0.43
CA VAL A 23 -9.29 0.28 -0.92
C VAL A 23 -8.11 -0.56 -0.44
N SER A 24 -8.40 -1.79 -0.04
CA SER A 24 -7.43 -2.85 0.20
C SER A 24 -7.85 -4.09 -0.61
N GLU A 25 -7.15 -4.34 -1.72
CA GLU A 25 -7.47 -5.45 -2.62
C GLU A 25 -6.41 -6.55 -2.50
N PRO A 26 -6.79 -7.83 -2.28
CA PRO A 26 -5.84 -8.93 -2.32
C PRO A 26 -5.30 -9.13 -3.73
N ARG A 27 -4.01 -9.48 -3.82
CA ARG A 27 -3.26 -9.70 -5.04
C ARG A 27 -2.50 -11.01 -4.96
N CYS A 28 -2.39 -11.68 -6.09
CA CYS A 28 -1.95 -13.08 -6.17
C CYS A 28 -0.78 -13.23 -7.15
N GLY A 29 -0.03 -14.33 -7.01
CA GLY A 29 1.13 -14.63 -7.85
C GLY A 29 2.37 -13.80 -7.55
N SER A 30 3.45 -14.04 -8.30
CA SER A 30 4.73 -13.33 -8.15
C SER A 30 4.67 -11.86 -8.57
N ASN A 31 3.75 -11.54 -9.49
CA ASN A 31 3.57 -10.23 -10.12
C ASN A 31 2.37 -9.44 -9.57
N LEU A 32 1.75 -9.90 -8.47
CA LEU A 32 0.62 -9.24 -7.82
C LEU A 32 -0.58 -8.96 -8.77
N ASN A 33 -0.95 -9.93 -9.60
CA ASN A 33 -2.14 -9.80 -10.45
C ASN A 33 -3.44 -9.86 -9.62
N LYS A 34 -4.57 -9.53 -10.25
CA LYS A 34 -5.90 -9.71 -9.63
C LYS A 34 -6.10 -11.20 -9.33
N CYS A 35 -6.54 -11.51 -8.11
CA CYS A 35 -6.85 -12.87 -7.69
C CYS A 35 -8.10 -13.41 -8.38
N ARG A 36 -8.12 -14.72 -8.61
CA ARG A 36 -9.29 -15.51 -9.03
C ARG A 36 -9.84 -16.30 -7.84
N PRO A 37 -11.08 -16.81 -7.92
CA PRO A 37 -11.61 -17.72 -6.90
C PRO A 37 -10.68 -18.93 -6.71
N GLY A 38 -10.30 -19.20 -5.46
CA GLY A 38 -9.38 -20.29 -5.10
C GLY A 38 -7.90 -19.91 -5.05
N ASP A 39 -7.52 -18.71 -5.49
CA ASP A 39 -6.12 -18.26 -5.40
C ASP A 39 -5.73 -17.93 -3.95
N ILE A 40 -4.44 -18.11 -3.65
CA ILE A 40 -3.83 -17.68 -2.39
C ILE A 40 -3.25 -16.28 -2.57
N ALA A 41 -3.67 -15.36 -1.70
CA ALA A 41 -3.12 -14.00 -1.68
C ALA A 41 -1.60 -14.05 -1.41
N THR A 42 -0.84 -13.30 -2.20
CA THR A 42 0.60 -13.12 -2.03
C THR A 42 0.94 -11.68 -1.66
N GLY A 43 -0.05 -10.78 -1.66
CA GLY A 43 0.11 -9.38 -1.34
C GLY A 43 -1.18 -8.60 -1.49
N TYR A 44 -1.07 -7.27 -1.47
CA TYR A 44 -2.21 -6.36 -1.49
C TYR A 44 -1.92 -5.13 -2.35
N ARG A 45 -2.97 -4.55 -2.92
CA ARG A 45 -2.97 -3.22 -3.55
C ARG A 45 -3.78 -2.28 -2.69
N TYR A 46 -3.16 -1.17 -2.31
CA TYR A 46 -3.79 -0.10 -1.54
C TYR A 46 -3.93 1.16 -2.38
N LEU A 47 -5.13 1.75 -2.34
CA LEU A 47 -5.46 3.03 -2.96
C LEU A 47 -5.71 4.07 -1.89
N PHE A 48 -5.17 5.27 -2.07
CA PHE A 48 -5.35 6.40 -1.18
C PHE A 48 -5.90 7.57 -1.99
N ASP A 49 -6.89 8.26 -1.44
CA ASP A 49 -7.51 9.41 -2.09
C ASP A 49 -6.98 10.71 -1.48
N PHE A 50 -6.19 11.42 -2.29
CA PHE A 50 -5.65 12.74 -2.02
C PHE A 50 -6.21 13.78 -3.00
N SER A 51 -7.46 13.62 -3.45
CA SER A 51 -8.14 14.58 -4.31
C SER A 51 -7.97 16.02 -3.81
N GLY A 52 -7.61 16.93 -4.72
CA GLY A 52 -7.26 18.32 -4.44
C GLY A 52 -5.79 18.57 -4.08
N GLN A 53 -4.96 17.53 -3.93
CA GLN A 53 -3.51 17.67 -3.89
C GLN A 53 -2.95 17.54 -5.32
N GLU A 54 -2.29 18.59 -5.81
CA GLU A 54 -1.79 18.64 -7.20
C GLU A 54 -0.30 18.30 -7.31
N SER A 55 0.48 18.53 -6.26
CA SER A 55 1.91 18.23 -6.19
C SER A 55 2.32 17.94 -4.75
N GLY A 56 3.50 17.35 -4.53
CA GLY A 56 4.06 17.12 -3.20
C GLY A 56 4.65 15.72 -3.01
N LYS A 57 5.19 15.49 -1.81
CA LYS A 57 5.76 14.19 -1.43
C LYS A 57 4.69 13.29 -0.84
N PHE A 58 4.29 12.26 -1.58
CA PHE A 58 3.50 11.16 -1.06
C PHE A 58 4.41 10.17 -0.32
N THR A 59 4.08 9.84 0.93
CA THR A 59 4.81 8.84 1.73
C THR A 59 3.82 7.81 2.28
N VAL A 60 4.21 6.55 2.29
CA VAL A 60 3.42 5.46 2.85
C VAL A 60 4.32 4.39 3.46
N SER A 61 3.84 3.72 4.49
CA SER A 61 4.58 2.63 5.13
C SER A 61 3.68 1.46 5.49
N ALA A 62 4.30 0.33 5.79
CA ALA A 62 3.63 -0.87 6.26
C ALA A 62 4.50 -1.62 7.27
N ASN A 63 3.84 -2.29 8.21
CA ASN A 63 4.47 -3.17 9.18
C ASN A 63 4.19 -4.63 8.79
N SER A 64 5.21 -5.47 8.66
CA SER A 64 5.02 -6.91 8.46
C SER A 64 4.28 -7.52 9.65
N ILE A 65 3.33 -8.41 9.38
CA ILE A 65 2.62 -9.17 10.43
C ILE A 65 3.16 -10.59 10.62
N ALA A 66 4.14 -10.99 9.79
CA ALA A 66 4.74 -12.32 9.83
C ALA A 66 6.26 -12.23 9.92
N SER A 67 6.88 -13.21 10.57
CA SER A 67 8.34 -13.27 10.71
C SER A 67 9.04 -13.39 9.34
N PRO A 68 10.12 -12.62 9.08
CA PRO A 68 10.68 -11.60 9.97
C PRO A 68 9.79 -10.36 10.04
N PHE A 69 9.52 -9.90 11.27
CA PHE A 69 8.83 -8.63 11.48
C PHE A 69 9.72 -7.50 10.96
N GLY A 70 9.09 -6.46 10.41
CA GLY A 70 9.83 -5.36 9.80
C GLY A 70 8.94 -4.20 9.43
N TYR A 71 9.57 -3.06 9.22
CA TYR A 71 8.95 -1.83 8.77
C TYR A 71 9.45 -1.51 7.36
N TRP A 72 8.52 -1.26 6.44
CA TRP A 72 8.81 -0.77 5.10
C TRP A 72 8.21 0.62 4.95
N SER A 73 8.96 1.56 4.36
CA SER A 73 8.45 2.87 3.96
C SER A 73 8.90 3.19 2.54
N ASP A 74 8.02 3.81 1.78
CA ASP A 74 8.30 4.29 0.43
C ASP A 74 7.77 5.71 0.25
N SER A 75 8.35 6.45 -0.70
CA SER A 75 7.87 7.79 -1.03
C SER A 75 8.10 8.13 -2.49
N ILE A 76 7.15 8.84 -3.07
CA ILE A 76 7.24 9.41 -4.41
C ILE A 76 6.95 10.90 -4.34
N TYR A 77 7.66 11.67 -5.15
CA TYR A 77 7.39 13.09 -5.33
C TYR A 77 6.57 13.28 -6.61
N ILE A 78 5.45 13.98 -6.50
CA ILE A 78 4.52 14.29 -7.58
C ILE A 78 4.69 15.78 -7.89
N ASN A 79 4.99 16.10 -9.15
CA ASN A 79 5.15 17.46 -9.68
C ASN A 79 4.00 17.80 -10.62
#